data_AF-A0A1C5XNS6-F1
#
_entry.id   AF-A0A1C5XNS6-F1
#
_cell.length_a   1.000
_cell.length_b   1.000
_cell.length_c   1.000
_cell.angle_alpha   90.00
_cell.angle_beta   90.00
_cell.angle_gamma   90.00
#
_symmetry.space_group_name_H-M   'P 1'
#
loop_
_entity.id
_entity.type
_entity.pdbx_description
1 polymer ?
#
loop_
_entity_poly.entity_id
_entity_poly.type
_entity_poly.pdbx_seq_one_letter_code
_entity_poly.pdbx_strand_id
1 'polypeptide(L)'
;MAKGIVAKIWNIKDGSKGRGAGAQISDSIDYITNSEKCDETLGGSQAQIGRELTYVTNDVKTLEGLYVGCRNISDIKNATNEMMQVKEFHGKLGGRVALHGIISLDAAESDKKNAGKLMMLLNDLLEEIFPNNQAVYAVHTNTENLHIHFILNTVGLGGKKIHMDKSFMSKVFDPALNRLAAKYGFTPNEAWVKEKQMDKVSFGERVVKLRQAVDEAVERSEDFEEFLKDLKKQGIVVNCGKYISLKAEGMTRGIRSYRLGSLYTVEAIRDRILNKREELIRSEVGEHVGRKKDPASVFVKTSPLKKFKDMSEDEKKECIRALKLGRNPWRERQESNWQLQRLSDEFRRTAGVYELIRVYAPNTGNAQDALDNIVARQKEIAAEKKAVRENLKTYQPIIRLYKEIKKYARKAYLYEFAACDEYLSSYMEYKKLCERLENGYGKSVLEVSAYIEDQENQILYATAQSKELSDEYKTILRFKENELKQGISEYTSLYDAIGFSKARTRAMQMGVFESCIKFIAADGADGAYIRVVITPDIIDGKRTEKAVVTVFDRSGKQLSEISSKDMSIKDFNRSISELKAEYGLYKCHSFDKREDAESFVEKQQEEKAKKVRRQVSD
;
A
#
# COMPACT_ATOMS: atom_id res chain seq x y z
N MET A 1 11.85 43.33 5.52
CA MET A 1 11.71 43.84 4.15
C MET A 1 12.78 43.18 3.31
N ALA A 2 12.43 42.64 2.14
CA ALA A 2 13.42 42.04 1.24
C ALA A 2 14.30 43.18 0.70
N LYS A 3 15.61 43.01 0.67
CA LYS A 3 16.52 43.96 0.02
C LYS A 3 16.63 43.54 -1.46
N GLY A 4 16.03 44.31 -2.36
CA GLY A 4 16.09 44.09 -3.81
C GLY A 4 14.86 43.42 -4.43
N ILE A 5 14.93 43.18 -5.74
CA ILE A 5 13.84 42.68 -6.59
C ILE A 5 13.19 41.39 -6.04
N VAL A 6 11.87 41.28 -6.17
CA VAL A 6 11.11 40.10 -5.69
C VAL A 6 10.19 39.59 -6.80
N ALA A 7 10.05 38.27 -6.89
CA ALA A 7 9.11 37.65 -7.80
C ALA A 7 8.26 36.57 -7.12
N LYS A 8 7.03 36.39 -7.60
CA LYS A 8 6.15 35.28 -7.25
C LYS A 8 5.45 34.76 -8.51
N ILE A 9 5.27 33.45 -8.59
CA ILE A 9 4.54 32.79 -9.67
C ILE A 9 3.58 31.76 -9.08
N TRP A 10 2.36 31.72 -9.59
CA TRP A 10 1.38 30.69 -9.26
C TRP A 10 0.67 30.15 -10.50
N ASN A 11 0.02 29.00 -10.32
CA ASN A 11 -0.62 28.26 -11.40
C ASN A 11 -2.09 28.67 -11.53
N ILE A 12 -2.51 28.99 -12.75
CA ILE A 12 -3.93 29.06 -13.13
C ILE A 12 -4.35 27.66 -13.60
N LYS A 13 -5.43 27.12 -13.03
CA LYS A 13 -5.92 25.77 -13.31
C LYS A 13 -7.28 25.81 -13.98
N ASP A 14 -7.48 24.89 -14.91
CA ASP A 14 -8.80 24.58 -15.44
C ASP A 14 -9.75 24.10 -14.32
N GLY A 15 -11.04 24.45 -14.43
CA GLY A 15 -12.07 24.08 -13.45
C GLY A 15 -11.98 24.82 -12.10
N SER A 16 -11.03 25.75 -11.92
CA SER A 16 -11.03 26.61 -10.74
C SER A 16 -12.33 27.42 -10.71
N LYS A 17 -13.01 27.46 -9.55
CA LYS A 17 -14.33 28.10 -9.39
C LYS A 17 -15.41 27.64 -10.41
N GLY A 18 -15.29 26.43 -10.97
CA GLY A 18 -16.27 25.87 -11.92
C GLY A 18 -16.24 26.46 -13.33
N ARG A 19 -15.18 27.20 -13.70
CA ARG A 19 -15.02 27.83 -15.03
C ARG A 19 -13.96 27.11 -15.86
N GLY A 20 -14.16 27.08 -17.18
CA GLY A 20 -13.22 26.47 -18.13
C GLY A 20 -11.93 27.26 -18.33
N ALA A 21 -10.92 26.60 -18.90
CA ALA A 21 -9.58 27.12 -19.18
C ALA A 21 -9.55 28.51 -19.85
N GLY A 22 -10.34 28.73 -20.90
CA GLY A 22 -10.38 30.00 -21.63
C GLY A 22 -10.89 31.16 -20.77
N ALA A 23 -11.96 30.94 -20.00
CA ALA A 23 -12.51 31.95 -19.09
C ALA A 23 -11.51 32.32 -17.98
N GLN A 24 -10.78 31.34 -17.44
CA GLN A 24 -9.75 31.59 -16.42
C GLN A 24 -8.57 32.42 -16.94
N ILE A 25 -8.17 32.20 -18.19
CA ILE A 25 -7.11 32.98 -18.86
C ILE A 25 -7.62 34.39 -19.14
N SER A 26 -8.84 34.53 -19.67
CA SER A 26 -9.47 35.85 -19.93
C SER A 26 -9.56 36.67 -18.65
N ASP A 27 -10.18 36.14 -17.59
CA ASP A 27 -10.32 36.83 -16.30
C ASP A 27 -8.96 37.34 -15.77
N SER A 28 -7.90 36.55 -15.98
CA SER A 28 -6.55 36.90 -15.54
C SER A 28 -5.91 37.98 -16.41
N ILE A 29 -6.12 37.94 -17.73
CA ILE A 29 -5.68 38.98 -18.67
C ILE A 29 -6.43 40.28 -18.36
N ASP A 30 -7.76 40.23 -18.28
CA ASP A 30 -8.62 41.36 -17.97
C ASP A 30 -8.25 42.00 -16.63
N TYR A 31 -7.92 41.17 -15.63
CA TYR A 31 -7.42 41.65 -14.34
C TYR A 31 -6.10 42.42 -14.49
N ILE A 32 -5.13 41.93 -15.27
CA ILE A 32 -3.84 42.61 -15.39
C ILE A 32 -3.91 43.83 -16.32
N THR A 33 -4.85 43.89 -17.25
CA THR A 33 -5.04 45.01 -18.19
C THR A 33 -6.08 46.02 -17.73
N ASN A 34 -6.57 45.96 -16.48
CA ASN A 34 -7.54 46.92 -15.97
C ASN A 34 -6.92 48.33 -15.84
N SER A 35 -7.56 49.33 -16.47
CA SER A 35 -7.18 50.74 -16.47
C SER A 35 -7.14 51.37 -15.07
N GLU A 36 -7.96 50.91 -14.12
CA GLU A 36 -7.97 51.39 -12.72
C GLU A 36 -6.68 51.06 -11.94
N LYS A 37 -5.78 50.26 -12.53
CA LYS A 37 -4.48 49.90 -11.92
C LYS A 37 -3.34 50.81 -12.35
N CYS A 38 -3.67 51.90 -13.05
CA CYS A 38 -2.77 52.96 -13.42
C CYS A 38 -3.31 54.33 -12.96
N ASP A 39 -2.57 54.99 -12.07
CA ASP A 39 -2.85 56.34 -11.62
C ASP A 39 -2.53 57.36 -12.74
N GLU A 40 -3.57 57.71 -13.51
CA GLU A 40 -3.68 58.75 -14.55
C GLU A 40 -3.04 58.50 -15.94
N THR A 41 -3.75 58.94 -16.98
CA THR A 41 -3.32 59.06 -18.38
C THR A 41 -2.29 60.18 -18.52
N LEU A 42 -1.01 59.82 -18.57
CA LEU A 42 0.09 60.77 -18.72
C LEU A 42 0.17 61.35 -20.14
N GLY A 43 -0.46 62.50 -20.34
CA GLY A 43 -0.13 63.41 -21.43
C GLY A 43 1.30 63.93 -21.27
N GLY A 44 2.24 63.36 -22.02
CA GLY A 44 3.58 63.93 -22.19
C GLY A 44 4.77 62.97 -22.20
N SER A 45 4.65 61.72 -21.71
CA SER A 45 5.78 60.76 -21.66
C SER A 45 5.83 59.73 -22.80
N GLN A 46 4.78 59.64 -23.62
CA GLN A 46 4.69 58.72 -24.77
C GLN A 46 5.90 58.83 -25.71
N ALA A 47 6.47 60.02 -25.88
CA ALA A 47 7.60 60.24 -26.77
C ALA A 47 8.95 59.74 -26.23
N GLN A 48 9.14 59.67 -24.91
CA GLN A 48 10.40 59.21 -24.30
C GLN A 48 10.41 57.69 -24.15
N ILE A 49 9.29 57.12 -23.70
CA ILE A 49 9.11 55.67 -23.56
C ILE A 49 8.95 55.01 -24.94
N GLY A 50 8.27 55.68 -25.89
CA GLY A 50 8.19 55.23 -27.28
C GLY A 50 9.55 55.16 -28.00
N ARG A 51 10.51 56.02 -27.63
CA ARG A 51 11.91 55.98 -28.16
C ARG A 51 12.75 54.87 -27.53
N GLU A 52 12.54 54.56 -26.25
CA GLU A 52 13.21 53.43 -25.57
C GLU A 52 12.64 52.07 -26.01
N LEU A 53 11.33 52.01 -26.31
CA LEU A 53 10.63 50.80 -26.78
C LEU A 53 10.66 50.58 -28.29
N THR A 54 11.23 51.50 -29.09
CA THR A 54 11.31 51.33 -30.56
C THR A 54 12.13 50.09 -30.96
N TYR A 55 12.96 49.57 -30.06
CA TYR A 55 13.77 48.36 -30.25
C TYR A 55 13.05 47.05 -29.87
N VAL A 56 11.85 47.10 -29.29
CA VAL A 56 11.05 45.92 -28.93
C VAL A 56 9.92 45.77 -29.96
N THR A 57 10.16 44.90 -30.95
CA THR A 57 9.24 44.33 -31.95
C THR A 57 7.75 44.71 -31.81
N ASN A 58 7.21 45.43 -32.81
CA ASN A 58 5.81 45.70 -33.25
C ASN A 58 4.57 45.65 -32.32
N ASP A 59 4.62 45.23 -31.06
CA ASP A 59 3.43 44.88 -30.27
C ASP A 59 3.32 45.57 -28.91
N VAL A 60 4.08 46.65 -28.66
CA VAL A 60 3.85 47.51 -27.49
C VAL A 60 2.83 48.59 -27.85
N LYS A 61 1.55 48.29 -27.66
CA LYS A 61 0.45 49.26 -27.83
C LYS A 61 0.11 49.81 -26.45
N THR A 62 0.30 51.12 -26.25
CA THR A 62 -0.33 51.83 -25.13
C THR A 62 -1.84 51.79 -25.35
N LEU A 63 -2.52 50.75 -24.88
CA LEU A 63 -3.97 50.68 -24.82
C LEU A 63 -4.42 51.63 -23.70
N GLU A 64 -5.06 52.73 -24.06
CA GLU A 64 -5.77 53.62 -23.13
C GLU A 64 -4.92 54.17 -21.95
N GLY A 65 -3.61 54.35 -22.16
CA GLY A 65 -2.69 54.89 -21.14
C GLY A 65 -2.02 53.84 -20.24
N LEU A 66 -2.24 52.54 -20.49
CA LEU A 66 -1.61 51.43 -19.77
C LEU A 66 -0.28 50.98 -20.42
N TYR A 67 0.69 50.58 -19.60
CA TYR A 67 1.95 49.93 -20.04
C TYR A 67 1.74 48.43 -20.22
N VAL A 68 1.16 48.04 -21.36
CA VAL A 68 0.86 46.64 -21.68
C VAL A 68 1.71 46.17 -22.86
N GLY A 69 2.18 44.93 -22.79
CA GLY A 69 2.89 44.28 -23.88
C GLY A 69 2.52 42.79 -23.98
N CYS A 70 2.88 42.19 -25.10
CA CYS A 70 2.72 40.76 -25.32
C CYS A 70 3.97 40.15 -25.97
N ARG A 71 4.08 38.82 -25.93
CA ARG A 71 5.11 38.04 -26.61
C ARG A 71 4.47 36.82 -27.27
N ASN A 72 4.81 36.56 -28.53
CA ASN A 72 4.26 35.47 -29.35
C ASN A 72 2.72 35.51 -29.47
N ILE A 73 2.13 36.70 -29.44
CA ILE A 73 0.69 36.93 -29.60
C ILE A 73 0.51 38.01 -30.65
N SER A 74 -0.31 37.74 -31.66
CA SER A 74 -0.48 38.65 -32.80
C SER A 74 -1.40 39.83 -32.50
N ASP A 75 -2.42 39.63 -31.66
CA ASP A 75 -3.31 40.69 -31.20
C ASP A 75 -3.69 40.47 -29.72
N ILE A 76 -3.36 41.46 -28.89
CA ILE A 76 -3.65 41.39 -27.46
C ILE A 76 -5.14 41.25 -27.14
N LYS A 77 -6.02 41.85 -27.96
CA LYS A 77 -7.48 41.71 -27.77
C LYS A 77 -7.96 40.28 -28.00
N ASN A 78 -7.19 39.50 -28.78
CA ASN A 78 -7.43 38.10 -29.08
C ASN A 78 -6.49 37.14 -28.34
N ALA A 79 -5.71 37.63 -27.36
CA ALA A 79 -4.70 36.85 -26.65
C ALA A 79 -5.24 35.54 -26.05
N THR A 80 -6.42 35.58 -25.42
CA THR A 80 -7.05 34.37 -24.85
C THR A 80 -7.34 33.33 -25.93
N ASN A 81 -7.89 33.75 -27.08
CA ASN A 81 -8.22 32.87 -28.18
C ASN A 81 -6.96 32.25 -28.79
N GLU A 82 -5.93 33.06 -29.04
CA GLU A 82 -4.64 32.56 -29.54
C GLU A 82 -3.99 31.55 -28.57
N MET A 83 -4.03 31.85 -27.27
CA MET A 83 -3.52 30.93 -26.24
C MET A 83 -4.29 29.61 -26.20
N MET A 84 -5.59 29.64 -26.42
CA MET A 84 -6.45 28.45 -26.46
C MET A 84 -6.25 27.65 -27.75
N GLN A 85 -6.10 28.30 -28.90
CA GLN A 85 -5.85 27.64 -30.19
C GLN A 85 -4.58 26.79 -30.15
N VAL A 86 -3.48 27.29 -29.55
CA VAL A 86 -2.25 26.50 -29.38
C VAL A 86 -2.49 25.27 -28.50
N LYS A 87 -3.32 25.38 -27.46
CA LYS A 87 -3.66 24.25 -26.59
C LYS A 87 -4.56 23.24 -27.30
N GLU A 88 -5.52 23.70 -28.09
CA GLU A 88 -6.42 22.86 -28.87
C GLU A 88 -5.66 22.08 -29.92
N PHE A 89 -4.80 22.77 -30.69
CA PHE A 89 -3.96 22.18 -31.73
C PHE A 89 -3.08 21.03 -31.18
N HIS A 90 -2.54 21.20 -29.96
CA HIS A 90 -1.70 20.19 -29.31
C HIS A 90 -2.46 19.23 -28.37
N GLY A 91 -3.80 19.32 -28.29
CA GLY A 91 -4.64 18.46 -27.44
C GLY A 91 -4.39 18.60 -25.93
N LYS A 92 -4.03 19.80 -25.43
CA LYS A 92 -3.56 20.05 -24.05
C LYS A 92 -4.41 21.09 -23.29
N LEU A 93 -5.73 20.93 -23.33
CA LEU A 93 -6.70 21.85 -22.73
C LEU A 93 -6.75 21.79 -21.19
N GLY A 94 -6.44 20.64 -20.59
CA GLY A 94 -6.66 20.40 -19.16
C GLY A 94 -5.49 20.72 -18.21
N GLY A 95 -5.81 20.69 -16.92
CA GLY A 95 -4.86 20.79 -15.81
C GLY A 95 -4.38 22.22 -15.57
N ARG A 96 -3.06 22.45 -15.59
CA ARG A 96 -2.48 23.79 -15.48
C ARG A 96 -2.54 24.51 -16.83
N VAL A 97 -3.30 25.59 -16.91
CA VAL A 97 -3.63 26.29 -18.17
C VAL A 97 -2.78 27.54 -18.40
N ALA A 98 -2.44 28.29 -17.36
CA ALA A 98 -1.51 29.41 -17.46
C ALA A 98 -0.70 29.58 -16.17
N LEU A 99 0.34 30.42 -16.22
CA LEU A 99 1.05 30.92 -15.04
C LEU A 99 0.75 32.41 -14.88
N HIS A 100 0.51 32.83 -13.65
CA HIS A 100 0.45 34.24 -13.29
C HIS A 100 1.70 34.56 -12.48
N GLY A 101 2.53 35.46 -13.00
CA GLY A 101 3.68 35.99 -12.29
C GLY A 101 3.51 37.46 -11.95
N ILE A 102 4.19 37.86 -10.87
CA ILE A 102 4.40 39.24 -10.47
C ILE A 102 5.89 39.43 -10.17
N ILE A 103 6.46 40.52 -10.69
CA ILE A 103 7.81 40.99 -10.34
C ILE A 103 7.65 42.41 -9.77
N SER A 104 8.21 42.65 -8.60
CA SER A 104 8.11 43.93 -7.88
C SER A 104 9.50 44.48 -7.59
N LEU A 105 9.65 45.78 -7.82
CA LEU A 105 10.85 46.53 -7.43
C LEU A 105 10.77 46.96 -5.96
N ASP A 106 11.92 47.38 -5.42
CA ASP A 106 11.97 48.02 -4.11
C ASP A 106 11.34 49.42 -4.18
N ALA A 107 10.84 49.93 -3.05
CA ALA A 107 10.18 51.23 -2.99
C ALA A 107 11.08 52.37 -3.47
N ALA A 108 12.39 52.30 -3.18
CA ALA A 108 13.36 53.31 -3.61
C ALA A 108 13.58 53.35 -5.13
N GLU A 109 13.28 52.25 -5.84
CA GLU A 109 13.49 52.09 -7.28
C GLU A 109 12.17 52.17 -8.09
N SER A 110 11.06 52.45 -7.41
CA SER A 110 9.69 52.36 -7.96
C SER A 110 9.19 53.62 -8.68
N ASP A 111 10.08 54.46 -9.22
CA ASP A 111 9.73 55.62 -10.05
C ASP A 111 9.04 55.16 -11.37
N LYS A 112 7.96 55.84 -11.78
CA LYS A 112 7.24 55.60 -13.05
C LYS A 112 8.17 55.60 -14.27
N LYS A 113 9.29 56.34 -14.24
CA LYS A 113 10.32 56.33 -15.31
C LYS A 113 10.96 54.95 -15.51
N ASN A 114 10.96 54.09 -14.50
CA ASN A 114 11.51 52.74 -14.58
C ASN A 114 10.55 51.71 -15.19
N ALA A 115 9.30 52.09 -15.51
CA ALA A 115 8.31 51.18 -16.09
C ALA A 115 8.79 50.56 -17.42
N GLY A 116 9.38 51.36 -18.32
CA GLY A 116 9.95 50.86 -19.58
C GLY A 116 11.06 49.84 -19.36
N LYS A 117 12.01 50.13 -18.45
CA LYS A 117 13.09 49.20 -18.09
C LYS A 117 12.57 47.91 -17.46
N LEU A 118 11.53 48.00 -16.62
CA LEU A 118 10.90 46.82 -16.02
C LEU A 118 10.22 45.92 -17.07
N MET A 119 9.60 46.51 -18.09
CA MET A 119 9.04 45.76 -19.23
C MET A 119 10.13 45.09 -20.06
N MET A 120 11.23 45.79 -20.36
CA MET A 120 12.37 45.21 -21.09
C MET A 120 13.01 44.05 -20.31
N LEU A 121 13.19 44.22 -18.99
CA LEU A 121 13.68 43.17 -18.11
C LEU A 121 12.78 41.94 -18.16
N LEU A 122 11.45 42.11 -18.07
CA LEU A 122 10.53 40.99 -18.16
C LEU A 122 10.59 40.33 -19.55
N ASN A 123 10.66 41.11 -20.63
CA ASN A 123 10.72 40.56 -21.97
C ASN A 123 11.97 39.68 -22.18
N ASP A 124 13.15 40.15 -21.76
CA ASP A 124 14.39 39.37 -21.79
C ASP A 124 14.28 38.10 -20.92
N LEU A 125 13.65 38.21 -19.74
CA LEU A 125 13.46 37.08 -18.84
C LEU A 125 12.56 36.00 -19.45
N LEU A 126 11.46 36.41 -20.08
CA LEU A 126 10.53 35.50 -20.75
C LEU A 126 11.16 34.89 -22.00
N GLU A 127 12.00 35.62 -22.73
CA GLU A 127 12.78 35.07 -23.84
C GLU A 127 13.78 34.01 -23.38
N GLU A 128 14.51 34.27 -22.31
CA GLU A 128 15.51 33.35 -21.78
C GLU A 128 14.89 32.06 -21.23
N ILE A 129 13.81 32.17 -20.46
CA ILE A 129 13.23 31.04 -19.72
C ILE A 129 12.10 30.36 -20.49
N PHE A 130 11.32 31.12 -21.27
CA PHE A 130 10.10 30.67 -21.93
C PHE A 130 10.00 31.13 -23.40
N PRO A 131 11.02 30.85 -24.25
CA PRO A 131 11.17 31.47 -25.57
C PRO A 131 9.97 31.23 -26.50
N ASN A 132 9.37 30.04 -26.42
CA ASN A 132 8.30 29.58 -27.31
C ASN A 132 6.89 29.72 -26.72
N ASN A 133 6.76 30.38 -25.56
CA ASN A 133 5.47 30.51 -24.88
C ASN A 133 4.85 31.87 -25.16
N GLN A 134 3.53 31.90 -25.19
CA GLN A 134 2.77 33.13 -25.38
C GLN A 134 2.60 33.83 -24.04
N ALA A 135 2.81 35.15 -23.98
CA ALA A 135 2.69 35.92 -22.76
C ALA A 135 1.97 37.25 -22.99
N VAL A 136 1.19 37.67 -22.00
CA VAL A 136 0.66 39.04 -21.88
C VAL A 136 1.15 39.61 -20.56
N TYR A 137 1.59 40.86 -20.54
CA TYR A 137 2.09 41.50 -19.33
C TYR A 137 1.70 42.97 -19.26
N ALA A 138 1.55 43.46 -18.03
CA ALA A 138 1.13 44.83 -17.75
C ALA A 138 1.83 45.36 -16.49
N VAL A 139 2.29 46.61 -16.54
CA VAL A 139 2.85 47.31 -15.37
C VAL A 139 1.74 47.98 -14.59
N HIS A 140 1.71 47.78 -13.28
CA HIS A 140 0.79 48.43 -12.35
C HIS A 140 1.55 49.50 -11.57
N THR A 141 0.98 50.70 -11.54
CA THR A 141 1.59 51.89 -10.90
C THR A 141 0.75 52.44 -9.75
N ASN A 142 -0.36 51.77 -9.42
CA ASN A 142 -1.35 52.17 -8.41
C ASN A 142 -0.98 51.78 -6.96
N THR A 143 0.23 51.29 -6.74
CA THR A 143 0.73 50.90 -5.40
C THR A 143 2.10 51.49 -5.16
N GLU A 144 2.53 51.56 -3.90
CA GLU A 144 3.83 52.10 -3.49
C GLU A 144 5.04 51.48 -4.24
N ASN A 145 4.96 50.18 -4.57
CA ASN A 145 6.02 49.51 -5.34
C ASN A 145 5.59 49.33 -6.79
N LEU A 146 6.47 49.72 -7.72
CA LEU A 146 6.30 49.47 -9.14
C LEU A 146 6.43 47.97 -9.38
N HIS A 147 5.41 47.39 -10.03
CA HIS A 147 5.39 45.96 -10.28
C HIS A 147 4.77 45.64 -11.64
N ILE A 148 5.21 44.54 -12.21
CA ILE A 148 4.74 44.03 -13.50
C ILE A 148 4.10 42.66 -13.30
N HIS A 149 2.89 42.51 -13.83
CA HIS A 149 2.21 41.23 -13.89
C HIS A 149 2.38 40.61 -15.27
N PHE A 150 2.48 39.28 -15.32
CA PHE A 150 2.47 38.55 -16.59
C PHE A 150 1.63 37.28 -16.49
N ILE A 151 0.89 37.01 -17.56
CA ILE A 151 0.15 35.78 -17.81
C ILE A 151 0.86 35.02 -18.92
N LEU A 152 1.32 33.80 -18.61
CA LEU A 152 2.08 32.96 -19.53
C LEU A 152 1.30 31.68 -19.88
N ASN A 153 1.14 31.42 -21.17
CA ASN A 153 0.56 30.17 -21.66
C ASN A 153 1.46 28.99 -21.29
N THR A 154 0.91 27.97 -20.62
CA THR A 154 1.71 26.82 -20.19
C THR A 154 2.16 25.89 -21.31
N VAL A 155 1.54 26.00 -22.49
CA VAL A 155 1.89 25.23 -23.69
C VAL A 155 2.56 26.19 -24.66
N GLY A 156 3.80 25.88 -25.05
CA GLY A 156 4.50 26.66 -26.06
C GLY A 156 4.00 26.35 -27.48
N LEU A 157 4.36 27.18 -28.44
CA LEU A 157 4.00 27.03 -29.87
C LEU A 157 4.41 25.64 -30.42
N GLY A 158 5.55 25.11 -29.98
CA GLY A 158 6.02 23.76 -30.32
C GLY A 158 5.36 22.61 -29.51
N GLY A 159 4.28 22.88 -28.77
CA GLY A 159 3.51 21.88 -28.04
C GLY A 159 4.09 21.42 -26.70
N LYS A 160 5.32 21.82 -26.35
CA LYS A 160 5.94 21.50 -25.05
C LYS A 160 5.23 22.24 -23.91
N LYS A 161 4.86 21.53 -22.85
CA LYS A 161 4.22 22.09 -21.66
C LYS A 161 5.30 22.43 -20.62
N ILE A 162 5.23 23.61 -20.02
CA ILE A 162 6.19 24.05 -19.01
C ILE A 162 6.23 23.04 -17.85
N HIS A 163 7.44 22.65 -17.43
CA HIS A 163 7.69 21.86 -16.23
C HIS A 163 8.43 22.73 -15.20
N MET A 164 7.87 22.88 -13.99
CA MET A 164 8.49 23.61 -12.90
C MET A 164 8.58 22.69 -11.69
N ASP A 165 9.78 22.18 -11.41
CA ASP A 165 10.03 21.38 -10.22
C ASP A 165 10.19 22.26 -8.96
N LYS A 166 10.40 21.64 -7.79
CA LYS A 166 10.55 22.37 -6.52
C LYS A 166 11.80 23.27 -6.46
N SER A 167 12.74 23.08 -7.38
CA SER A 167 14.02 23.82 -7.43
C SER A 167 14.06 24.88 -8.53
N PHE A 168 13.12 24.85 -9.48
CA PHE A 168 13.04 25.74 -10.64
C PHE A 168 13.17 27.21 -10.27
N MET A 169 12.43 27.68 -9.26
CA MET A 169 12.53 29.07 -8.79
C MET A 169 13.97 29.38 -8.38
N SER A 170 14.51 28.62 -7.42
CA SER A 170 15.84 28.90 -6.85
C SER A 170 17.02 28.69 -7.80
N LYS A 171 16.89 27.82 -8.81
CA LYS A 171 17.99 27.43 -9.70
C LYS A 171 17.96 28.07 -11.08
N VAL A 172 16.77 28.47 -11.55
CA VAL A 172 16.57 28.96 -12.92
C VAL A 172 15.98 30.36 -12.90
N PHE A 173 14.81 30.55 -12.28
CA PHE A 173 14.10 31.83 -12.34
C PHE A 173 14.77 32.94 -11.53
N ASP A 174 15.07 32.68 -10.25
CA ASP A 174 15.64 33.66 -9.32
C ASP A 174 17.04 34.13 -9.78
N PRO A 175 17.97 33.25 -10.24
CA PRO A 175 19.27 33.69 -10.74
C PRO A 175 19.19 34.51 -12.04
N ALA A 176 18.33 34.11 -12.99
CA ALA A 176 18.14 34.83 -14.24
C ALA A 176 17.55 36.22 -14.00
N LEU A 177 16.54 36.32 -13.11
CA LEU A 177 15.94 37.59 -12.71
C LEU A 177 16.97 38.50 -12.02
N ASN A 178 17.78 37.98 -11.10
CA ASN A 178 18.82 38.78 -10.45
C ASN A 178 19.87 39.30 -11.43
N ARG A 179 20.27 38.48 -12.41
CA ARG A 179 21.22 38.88 -13.47
C ARG A 179 20.65 39.99 -14.34
N LEU A 180 19.37 39.87 -14.73
CA LEU A 180 18.70 40.90 -15.53
C LEU A 180 18.40 42.17 -14.71
N ALA A 181 18.07 42.04 -13.43
CA ALA A 181 17.94 43.18 -12.53
C ALA A 181 19.23 44.01 -12.52
N ALA A 182 20.39 43.37 -12.34
CA ALA A 182 21.68 44.05 -12.42
C ALA A 182 21.93 44.70 -13.80
N LYS A 183 21.61 44.00 -14.90
CA LYS A 183 21.76 44.51 -16.28
C LYS A 183 20.95 45.79 -16.51
N TYR A 184 19.72 45.86 -15.99
CA TYR A 184 18.81 46.98 -16.18
C TYR A 184 18.93 48.06 -15.08
N GLY A 185 19.87 47.91 -14.15
CA GLY A 185 20.17 48.90 -13.11
C GLY A 185 19.27 48.84 -11.88
N PHE A 186 18.62 47.70 -11.62
CA PHE A 186 17.83 47.42 -10.43
C PHE A 186 18.62 46.62 -9.40
N THR A 187 18.28 46.78 -8.12
CA THR A 187 18.95 46.09 -7.01
C THR A 187 18.63 44.58 -7.02
N PRO A 188 19.63 43.69 -7.20
CA PRO A 188 19.42 42.25 -7.12
C PRO A 188 19.08 41.78 -5.70
N ASN A 189 18.40 40.64 -5.60
CA ASN A 189 18.07 40.02 -4.32
C ASN A 189 19.24 39.20 -3.76
N GLU A 190 19.95 39.74 -2.77
CA GLU A 190 21.10 39.06 -2.15
C GLU A 190 20.75 37.70 -1.51
N ALA A 191 19.49 37.50 -1.10
CA ALA A 191 19.06 36.26 -0.47
C ALA A 191 19.06 35.07 -1.44
N TRP A 192 19.01 35.33 -2.76
CA TRP A 192 19.10 34.32 -3.80
C TRP A 192 20.55 33.97 -4.19
N VAL A 193 21.52 34.78 -3.76
CA VAL A 193 22.96 34.58 -4.06
C VAL A 193 23.67 33.78 -2.97
N LYS A 194 23.20 33.82 -1.71
CA LYS A 194 23.84 33.11 -0.61
C LYS A 194 23.67 31.58 -0.75
N GLU A 195 24.79 30.86 -0.89
CA GLU A 195 24.79 29.41 -0.74
C GLU A 195 24.19 29.02 0.61
N LYS A 196 23.16 28.18 0.59
CA LYS A 196 22.56 27.64 1.81
C LYS A 196 23.59 26.69 2.44
N GLN A 197 24.32 27.17 3.44
CA GLN A 197 25.21 26.34 4.24
C GLN A 197 24.45 25.08 4.69
N MET A 198 24.98 23.91 4.31
CA MET A 198 24.44 22.64 4.75
C MET A 198 24.90 22.37 6.17
N ASP A 199 23.98 21.87 7.00
CA ASP A 199 24.33 21.37 8.32
C ASP A 199 25.36 20.24 8.20
N LYS A 200 26.40 20.25 9.05
CA LYS A 200 27.44 19.20 9.07
C LYS A 200 26.90 17.82 9.47
N VAL A 201 25.70 17.76 10.05
CA VAL A 201 25.12 16.58 10.70
C VAL A 201 23.72 16.32 10.12
N SER A 202 23.37 15.03 9.98
CA SER A 202 22.06 14.63 9.45
C SER A 202 20.91 15.14 10.32
N PHE A 203 19.71 15.24 9.75
CA PHE A 203 18.53 15.64 10.53
C PHE A 203 18.21 14.65 11.67
N GLY A 204 18.39 13.34 11.44
CA GLY A 204 18.11 12.30 12.43
C GLY A 204 18.99 12.42 13.68
N GLU A 205 20.30 12.56 13.49
CA GLU A 205 21.25 12.73 14.60
C GLU A 205 21.00 14.01 15.40
N ARG A 206 20.64 15.11 14.71
CA ARG A 206 20.23 16.35 15.37
C ARG A 206 19.01 16.17 16.26
N VAL A 207 18.01 15.43 15.79
CA VAL A 207 16.81 15.11 16.58
C VAL A 207 17.19 14.26 17.80
N VAL A 208 18.05 13.25 17.64
CA VAL A 208 18.49 12.41 18.77
C VAL A 208 19.22 13.23 19.83
N LYS A 209 20.17 14.08 19.43
CA LYS A 209 20.90 14.97 20.34
C LYS A 209 19.97 15.91 21.11
N LEU A 210 19.04 16.56 20.42
CA LEU A 210 18.07 17.46 21.06
C LEU A 210 17.11 16.73 22.00
N ARG A 211 16.67 15.51 21.64
CA ARG A 211 15.84 14.69 22.52
C ARG A 211 16.57 14.35 23.81
N GLN A 212 17.82 13.92 23.72
CA GLN A 212 18.65 13.61 24.90
C GLN A 212 18.80 14.84 25.79
N ALA A 213 19.16 15.99 25.22
CA ALA A 213 19.31 17.23 25.98
C ALA A 213 18.01 17.65 26.69
N VAL A 214 16.86 17.52 26.01
CA VAL A 214 15.55 17.79 26.62
C VAL A 214 15.22 16.78 27.72
N ASP A 215 15.49 15.49 27.51
CA ASP A 215 15.23 14.46 28.51
C ASP A 215 16.07 14.68 29.77
N GLU A 216 17.35 15.04 29.63
CA GLU A 216 18.24 15.41 30.74
C GLU A 216 17.81 16.71 31.44
N ALA A 217 17.33 17.71 30.70
CA ALA A 217 16.83 18.95 31.28
C ALA A 217 15.53 18.72 32.07
N VAL A 218 14.63 17.86 31.58
CA VAL A 218 13.40 17.47 32.32
C VAL A 218 13.73 16.77 33.62
N GLU A 219 14.73 15.88 33.60
CA GLU A 219 15.19 15.17 34.80
C GLU A 219 15.67 16.13 35.91
N ARG A 220 16.48 17.13 35.55
CA ARG A 220 17.15 18.04 36.49
C ARG A 220 16.31 19.23 36.96
N SER A 221 15.09 19.40 36.45
CA SER A 221 14.28 20.60 36.66
C SER A 221 13.01 20.26 37.41
N GLU A 222 12.63 21.08 38.39
CA GLU A 222 11.36 20.92 39.14
C GLU A 222 10.22 21.76 38.52
N ASP A 223 10.57 22.76 37.72
CA ASP A 223 9.60 23.57 36.99
C ASP A 223 10.05 23.87 35.54
N PHE A 224 9.15 24.51 34.78
CA PHE A 224 9.39 24.83 33.39
C PHE A 224 10.45 25.94 33.19
N GLU A 225 10.66 26.82 34.16
CA GLU A 225 11.69 27.87 34.06
C GLU A 225 13.09 27.31 34.29
N GLU A 226 13.25 26.43 35.28
CA GLU A 226 14.47 25.67 35.53
C GLU A 226 14.85 24.82 34.31
N PHE A 227 13.86 24.20 33.67
CA PHE A 227 14.05 23.46 32.43
C PHE A 227 14.66 24.32 31.31
N LEU A 228 14.17 25.55 31.13
CA LEU A 228 14.73 26.47 30.14
C LEU A 228 16.13 26.95 30.53
N LYS A 229 16.41 27.13 31.82
CA LYS A 229 17.74 27.50 32.32
C LYS A 229 18.74 26.37 32.08
N ASP A 230 18.36 25.11 32.32
CA ASP A 230 19.23 23.95 32.12
C ASP A 230 19.58 23.76 30.63
N LEU A 231 18.61 23.86 29.72
CA LEU A 231 18.87 23.81 28.28
C LEU A 231 19.87 24.87 27.82
N LYS A 232 19.76 26.10 28.35
CA LYS A 232 20.73 27.17 28.05
C LYS A 232 22.11 26.86 28.59
N LYS A 233 22.22 26.27 29.79
CA LYS A 233 23.51 25.80 30.35
C LYS A 233 24.14 24.70 29.49
N GLN A 234 23.34 23.85 28.86
CA GLN A 234 23.81 22.85 27.90
C GLN A 234 24.25 23.44 26.53
N GLY A 235 24.26 24.77 26.37
CA GLY A 235 24.65 25.45 25.13
C GLY A 235 23.57 25.43 24.05
N ILE A 236 22.32 25.11 24.40
CA ILE A 236 21.20 25.12 23.46
C ILE A 236 20.56 26.51 23.46
N VAL A 237 20.47 27.12 22.29
CA VAL A 237 19.73 28.36 22.10
C VAL A 237 18.24 28.01 22.05
N VAL A 238 17.49 28.54 23.01
CA VAL A 238 16.06 28.30 23.18
C VAL A 238 15.28 29.58 22.93
N ASN A 239 14.34 29.53 21.97
CA ASN A 239 13.38 30.60 21.72
C ASN A 239 11.97 30.12 22.04
N CYS A 240 11.30 30.81 22.95
CA CYS A 240 9.94 30.50 23.38
C CYS A 240 8.94 31.46 22.72
N GLY A 241 8.09 30.94 21.83
CA GLY A 241 6.91 31.62 21.32
C GLY A 241 5.69 30.71 21.47
N LYS A 242 4.84 30.62 20.44
CA LYS A 242 3.79 29.57 20.38
C LYS A 242 4.36 28.14 20.50
N TYR A 243 5.61 27.95 20.07
CA TYR A 243 6.36 26.70 20.20
C TYR A 243 7.75 26.99 20.75
N ILE A 244 8.39 25.98 21.34
CA ILE A 244 9.81 26.05 21.70
C ILE A 244 10.64 25.73 20.45
N SER A 245 11.60 26.59 20.12
CA SER A 245 12.60 26.34 19.08
C SER A 245 13.95 26.10 19.73
N LEU A 246 14.57 24.96 19.41
CA LEU A 246 15.83 24.49 19.99
C LEU A 246 16.92 24.48 18.91
N LYS A 247 18.05 25.11 19.19
CA LYS A 247 19.21 25.13 18.28
C LYS A 247 20.47 24.80 19.06
N ALA A 248 21.06 23.63 18.79
CA ALA A 248 22.36 23.26 19.34
C ALA A 248 23.50 23.82 18.49
N GLU A 249 24.71 23.76 19.03
CA GLU A 249 25.93 24.13 18.33
C GLU A 249 26.12 23.32 17.03
N GLY A 250 26.56 23.98 15.97
CA GLY A 250 26.73 23.37 14.64
C GLY A 250 25.44 23.19 13.82
N MET A 251 24.27 23.58 14.34
CA MET A 251 23.02 23.63 13.57
C MET A 251 22.85 25.02 12.91
N THR A 252 22.56 25.05 11.62
CA THR A 252 22.24 26.26 10.85
C THR A 252 20.87 26.83 11.23
N ARG A 253 19.90 25.96 11.53
CA ARG A 253 18.51 26.31 11.89
C ARG A 253 18.05 25.57 13.13
N GLY A 254 17.23 26.25 13.94
CA GLY A 254 16.56 25.63 15.08
C GLY A 254 15.47 24.65 14.66
N ILE A 255 15.27 23.62 15.48
CA ILE A 255 14.21 22.62 15.34
C ILE A 255 13.12 22.95 16.37
N ARG A 256 11.87 23.04 15.91
CA ARG A 256 10.72 23.23 16.80
C ARG A 256 10.45 21.96 17.59
N SER A 257 10.14 22.08 18.88
CA SER A 257 10.04 20.97 19.82
C SER A 257 9.03 19.89 19.39
N TYR A 258 7.89 20.26 18.80
CA TYR A 258 6.91 19.29 18.27
C TYR A 258 7.46 18.41 17.14
N ARG A 259 8.51 18.85 16.42
CA ARG A 259 9.19 18.02 15.40
C ARG A 259 10.10 16.97 16.02
N LEU A 260 10.39 17.07 17.31
CA LEU A 260 11.07 16.03 18.07
C LEU A 260 10.11 14.90 18.48
N GLY A 261 8.79 15.07 18.34
CA GLY A 261 7.79 14.04 18.61
C GLY A 261 6.73 14.49 19.62
N SER A 262 5.70 13.66 19.80
CA SER A 262 4.57 13.95 20.68
C SER A 262 4.96 14.16 22.16
N LEU A 263 6.00 13.47 22.63
CA LEU A 263 6.52 13.58 24.01
C LEU A 263 7.40 14.83 24.26
N TYR A 264 7.57 15.67 23.24
CA TYR A 264 8.43 16.86 23.26
C TYR A 264 7.66 18.14 22.91
N THR A 265 6.32 18.10 22.90
CA THR A 265 5.51 19.32 22.86
C THR A 265 5.66 20.09 24.18
N VAL A 266 5.27 21.37 24.18
CA VAL A 266 5.41 22.19 25.39
C VAL A 266 4.56 21.62 26.53
N GLU A 267 3.35 21.18 26.20
CA GLU A 267 2.40 20.57 27.11
C GLU A 267 2.94 19.23 27.65
N ALA A 268 3.46 18.36 26.78
CA ALA A 268 4.03 17.09 27.20
C ALA A 268 5.28 17.25 28.06
N ILE A 269 6.11 18.26 27.78
CA ILE A 269 7.29 18.57 28.61
C ILE A 269 6.85 19.03 30.01
N ARG A 270 5.85 19.91 30.10
CA ARG A 270 5.30 20.37 31.39
C ARG A 270 4.72 19.21 32.19
N ASP A 271 3.92 18.38 31.54
CA ASP A 271 3.32 17.19 32.15
C ASP A 271 4.41 16.23 32.66
N ARG A 272 5.45 15.98 31.87
CA ARG A 272 6.60 15.16 32.27
C ARG A 272 7.36 15.74 33.46
N ILE A 273 7.52 17.07 33.57
CA ILE A 273 8.21 17.69 34.72
C ILE A 273 7.38 17.48 35.99
N LEU A 274 6.07 17.69 35.92
CA LEU A 274 5.15 17.52 37.06
C LEU A 274 5.07 16.05 37.51
N ASN A 275 4.96 15.12 36.57
CA ASN A 275 4.65 13.72 36.84
C ASN A 275 5.89 12.81 36.84
N LYS A 276 7.12 13.36 36.81
CA LYS A 276 8.36 12.56 36.69
C LYS A 276 8.59 11.56 37.82
N ARG A 277 7.95 11.76 38.99
CA ARG A 277 8.07 10.90 40.18
C ARG A 277 6.87 10.00 40.43
N GLU A 278 5.84 10.06 39.57
CA GLU A 278 4.67 9.20 39.69
C GLU A 278 5.01 7.72 39.42
N GLU A 279 4.11 6.82 39.78
CA GLU A 279 4.26 5.40 39.55
C GLU A 279 4.36 5.05 38.05
N LEU A 280 5.13 4.01 37.73
CA LEU A 280 5.28 3.53 36.37
C LEU A 280 4.00 2.78 35.96
N ILE A 281 3.27 3.33 34.99
CA ILE A 281 2.01 2.76 34.50
C ILE A 281 2.30 1.48 33.72
N ARG A 282 1.67 0.39 34.17
CA ARG A 282 1.69 -0.92 33.51
C ARG A 282 0.51 -1.07 32.58
N SER A 283 0.74 -1.67 31.42
CA SER A 283 -0.34 -2.20 30.59
C SER A 283 -0.22 -3.70 30.52
N GLU A 284 -1.37 -4.37 30.60
CA GLU A 284 -1.50 -5.82 30.53
C GLU A 284 -2.13 -6.22 29.21
N VAL A 285 -1.77 -7.40 28.73
CA VAL A 285 -2.34 -8.02 27.53
C VAL A 285 -3.29 -9.12 27.97
N GLY A 286 -4.53 -9.08 27.50
CA GLY A 286 -5.55 -10.07 27.84
C GLY A 286 -5.26 -11.45 27.25
N GLU A 287 -5.94 -12.48 27.77
CA GLU A 287 -5.96 -13.80 27.13
C GLU A 287 -7.00 -13.82 26.00
N HIS A 288 -6.51 -13.84 24.77
CA HIS A 288 -7.28 -13.78 23.53
C HIS A 288 -7.35 -15.13 22.80
N VAL A 289 -6.41 -16.03 23.08
CA VAL A 289 -6.41 -17.41 22.55
C VAL A 289 -7.50 -18.21 23.25
N GLY A 290 -8.35 -18.89 22.48
CA GLY A 290 -9.41 -19.70 23.07
C GLY A 290 -8.90 -21.04 23.63
N ARG A 291 -9.39 -21.44 24.80
CA ARG A 291 -9.10 -22.76 25.37
C ARG A 291 -9.74 -23.86 24.52
N LYS A 292 -8.90 -24.62 23.82
CA LYS A 292 -9.27 -25.78 23.01
C LYS A 292 -9.52 -27.01 23.89
N LYS A 293 -10.56 -27.80 23.61
CA LYS A 293 -10.66 -29.16 24.14
C LYS A 293 -9.82 -30.11 23.28
N ASP A 294 -9.28 -31.16 23.88
CA ASP A 294 -8.62 -32.23 23.12
C ASP A 294 -9.67 -32.91 22.21
N PRO A 295 -9.52 -32.82 20.87
CA PRO A 295 -10.44 -33.50 19.96
C PRO A 295 -10.37 -35.00 20.18
N ALA A 296 -11.50 -35.70 20.04
CA ALA A 296 -11.53 -37.16 20.09
C ALA A 296 -10.53 -37.73 19.06
N SER A 297 -9.52 -38.45 19.53
CA SER A 297 -8.48 -39.03 18.69
C SER A 297 -8.84 -40.47 18.33
N VAL A 298 -8.98 -40.74 17.04
CA VAL A 298 -9.19 -42.10 16.51
C VAL A 298 -7.83 -42.74 16.29
N PHE A 299 -7.42 -43.63 17.18
CA PHE A 299 -6.19 -44.40 17.01
C PHE A 299 -6.45 -45.64 16.15
N VAL A 300 -5.80 -45.72 14.98
CA VAL A 300 -5.90 -46.90 14.14
C VAL A 300 -4.79 -47.88 14.45
N LYS A 301 -5.16 -49.10 14.88
CA LYS A 301 -4.21 -50.19 15.07
C LYS A 301 -3.81 -50.76 13.72
N THR A 302 -2.58 -50.49 13.29
CA THR A 302 -2.02 -51.17 12.11
C THR A 302 -1.62 -52.60 12.47
N SER A 303 -1.77 -53.53 11.54
CA SER A 303 -1.28 -54.91 11.71
C SER A 303 -0.39 -55.23 10.51
N PRO A 304 0.95 -55.13 10.67
CA PRO A 304 1.87 -55.53 9.62
C PRO A 304 1.78 -57.04 9.41
N LEU A 305 1.91 -57.47 8.15
CA LEU A 305 1.96 -58.89 7.81
C LEU A 305 3.27 -59.49 8.34
N LYS A 306 3.21 -60.73 8.84
CA LYS A 306 4.40 -61.45 9.33
C LYS A 306 5.41 -61.64 8.19
N LYS A 307 6.67 -61.91 8.52
CA LYS A 307 7.62 -62.40 7.50
C LYS A 307 7.21 -63.81 7.09
N PHE A 308 7.42 -64.19 5.82
CA PHE A 308 6.98 -65.49 5.30
C PHE A 308 7.44 -66.69 6.15
N LYS A 309 8.66 -66.61 6.71
CA LYS A 309 9.24 -67.63 7.59
C LYS A 309 8.49 -67.82 8.92
N ASP A 310 7.78 -66.80 9.38
CA ASP A 310 7.11 -66.75 10.69
C ASP A 310 5.59 -66.95 10.56
N MET A 311 5.10 -67.32 9.36
CA MET A 311 3.69 -67.57 9.04
C MET A 311 3.28 -69.02 9.30
N SER A 312 1.99 -69.24 9.58
CA SER A 312 1.39 -70.58 9.58
C SER A 312 1.31 -71.17 8.16
N GLU A 313 1.12 -72.49 8.04
CA GLU A 313 1.01 -73.14 6.73
C GLU A 313 -0.18 -72.65 5.90
N ASP A 314 -1.29 -72.27 6.56
CA ASP A 314 -2.46 -71.71 5.87
C ASP A 314 -2.22 -70.26 5.42
N GLU A 315 -1.57 -69.43 6.25
CA GLU A 315 -1.15 -68.06 5.89
C GLU A 315 -0.18 -68.08 4.69
N LYS A 316 0.75 -69.07 4.65
CA LYS A 316 1.67 -69.25 3.53
C LYS A 316 0.95 -69.65 2.25
N LYS A 317 0.00 -70.59 2.31
CA LYS A 317 -0.80 -71.00 1.14
C LYS A 317 -1.57 -69.82 0.56
N GLU A 318 -2.13 -68.97 1.41
CA GLU A 318 -2.86 -67.77 1.00
C GLU A 318 -1.95 -66.73 0.35
N CYS A 319 -0.76 -66.50 0.92
CA CYS A 319 0.25 -65.63 0.32
C CYS A 319 0.73 -66.16 -1.05
N ILE A 320 0.99 -67.47 -1.16
CA ILE A 320 1.39 -68.11 -2.43
C ILE A 320 0.26 -67.99 -3.47
N ARG A 321 -1.00 -68.17 -3.07
CA ARG A 321 -2.15 -68.00 -3.96
C ARG A 321 -2.25 -66.57 -4.49
N ALA A 322 -2.08 -65.57 -3.63
CA ALA A 322 -2.05 -64.17 -4.02
C ALA A 322 -0.89 -63.86 -5.00
N LEU A 323 0.30 -64.39 -4.73
CA LEU A 323 1.47 -64.24 -5.62
C LEU A 323 1.23 -64.90 -6.99
N LYS A 324 0.61 -66.09 -7.04
CA LYS A 324 0.22 -66.75 -8.29
C LYS A 324 -0.81 -65.96 -9.10
N LEU A 325 -1.64 -65.16 -8.43
CA LEU A 325 -2.57 -64.22 -9.04
C LEU A 325 -1.91 -62.87 -9.41
N GLY A 326 -0.59 -62.74 -9.26
CA GLY A 326 0.17 -61.51 -9.58
C GLY A 326 0.07 -60.40 -8.52
N ARG A 327 -0.45 -60.68 -7.33
CA ARG A 327 -0.62 -59.72 -6.23
C ARG A 327 0.43 -59.93 -5.15
N ASN A 328 0.99 -58.86 -4.58
CA ASN A 328 1.98 -58.94 -3.50
C ASN A 328 1.32 -58.61 -2.15
N PRO A 329 1.10 -59.60 -1.26
CA PRO A 329 0.38 -59.41 0.00
C PRO A 329 1.03 -58.40 0.96
N TRP A 330 2.37 -58.36 1.03
CA TRP A 330 3.08 -57.42 1.90
C TRP A 330 2.92 -55.98 1.42
N ARG A 331 2.98 -55.78 0.10
CA ARG A 331 2.78 -54.46 -0.52
C ARG A 331 1.34 -53.99 -0.32
N GLU A 332 0.36 -54.85 -0.59
CA GLU A 332 -1.07 -54.53 -0.40
C GLU A 332 -1.38 -54.21 1.08
N ARG A 333 -0.77 -54.92 2.02
CA ARG A 333 -0.93 -54.65 3.45
C ARG A 333 -0.26 -53.36 3.89
N GLN A 334 0.93 -53.07 3.35
CA GLN A 334 1.61 -51.80 3.58
C GLN A 334 0.76 -50.64 3.05
N GLU A 335 0.24 -50.75 1.84
CA GLU A 335 -0.64 -49.75 1.23
C GLU A 335 -1.93 -49.56 2.04
N SER A 336 -2.55 -50.65 2.51
CA SER A 336 -3.75 -50.61 3.36
C SER A 336 -3.48 -49.95 4.73
N ASN A 337 -2.37 -50.30 5.39
CA ASN A 337 -1.98 -49.68 6.66
C ASN A 337 -1.68 -48.18 6.49
N TRP A 338 -1.01 -47.80 5.39
CA TRP A 338 -0.76 -46.39 5.07
C TRP A 338 -2.06 -45.63 4.79
N GLN A 339 -3.01 -46.20 4.05
CA GLN A 339 -4.33 -45.61 3.82
C GLN A 339 -5.09 -45.39 5.13
N LEU A 340 -5.07 -46.39 6.02
CA LEU A 340 -5.71 -46.30 7.33
C LEU A 340 -5.09 -45.21 8.22
N GLN A 341 -3.76 -45.11 8.25
CA GLN A 341 -3.06 -44.02 8.96
C GLN A 341 -3.40 -42.66 8.37
N ARG A 342 -3.38 -42.54 7.05
CA ARG A 342 -3.75 -41.31 6.35
C ARG A 342 -5.17 -40.87 6.67
N LEU A 343 -6.13 -41.80 6.70
CA LEU A 343 -7.52 -41.52 7.08
C LEU A 343 -7.61 -41.05 8.54
N SER A 344 -6.93 -41.74 9.47
CA SER A 344 -6.85 -41.32 10.88
C SER A 344 -6.32 -39.89 11.04
N ASP A 345 -5.24 -39.55 10.33
CA ASP A 345 -4.66 -38.21 10.33
C ASP A 345 -5.59 -37.16 9.70
N GLU A 346 -6.37 -37.54 8.70
CA GLU A 346 -7.38 -36.68 8.10
C GLU A 346 -8.54 -36.41 9.05
N PHE A 347 -9.09 -37.44 9.70
CA PHE A 347 -10.12 -37.30 10.75
C PHE A 347 -9.64 -36.43 11.91
N ARG A 348 -8.39 -36.62 12.35
CA ARG A 348 -7.80 -35.80 13.42
C ARG A 348 -7.70 -34.34 13.00
N ARG A 349 -7.27 -34.07 11.76
CA ARG A 349 -7.17 -32.70 11.24
C ARG A 349 -8.54 -32.04 11.13
N THR A 350 -9.53 -32.72 10.58
CA THR A 350 -10.89 -32.16 10.42
C THR A 350 -11.56 -31.93 11.77
N ALA A 351 -11.49 -32.89 12.70
CA ALA A 351 -12.00 -32.73 14.06
C ALA A 351 -11.33 -31.56 14.79
N GLY A 352 -10.02 -31.39 14.61
CA GLY A 352 -9.28 -30.24 15.13
C GLY A 352 -9.79 -28.91 14.57
N VAL A 353 -10.09 -28.82 13.27
CA VAL A 353 -10.62 -27.60 12.68
C VAL A 353 -12.03 -27.28 13.19
N TYR A 354 -12.91 -28.27 13.31
CA TYR A 354 -14.24 -28.03 13.86
C TYR A 354 -14.20 -27.54 15.31
N GLU A 355 -13.25 -28.04 16.12
CA GLU A 355 -13.03 -27.51 17.47
C GLU A 355 -12.57 -26.04 17.43
N LEU A 356 -11.67 -25.68 16.51
CA LEU A 356 -11.27 -24.27 16.32
C LEU A 356 -12.49 -23.41 15.94
N ILE A 357 -13.30 -23.85 14.98
CA ILE A 357 -14.51 -23.13 14.57
C ILE A 357 -15.47 -22.98 15.76
N ARG A 358 -15.64 -24.01 16.59
CA ARG A 358 -16.47 -23.95 17.79
C ARG A 358 -15.96 -22.93 18.82
N VAL A 359 -14.64 -22.86 19.00
CA VAL A 359 -14.00 -21.93 19.94
C VAL A 359 -14.17 -20.47 19.48
N TYR A 360 -14.03 -20.21 18.17
CA TYR A 360 -14.06 -18.86 17.62
C TYR A 360 -15.41 -18.41 17.08
N ALA A 361 -16.35 -19.34 16.82
CA ALA A 361 -17.72 -19.07 16.38
C ALA A 361 -18.72 -19.98 17.11
N PRO A 362 -18.86 -19.88 18.43
CA PRO A 362 -19.67 -20.81 19.23
C PRO A 362 -21.17 -20.79 18.89
N ASN A 363 -21.67 -19.66 18.39
CA ASN A 363 -23.10 -19.48 18.10
C ASN A 363 -23.48 -19.94 16.69
N THR A 364 -22.60 -19.77 15.71
CA THR A 364 -22.92 -20.01 14.30
C THR A 364 -22.29 -21.30 13.77
N GLY A 365 -21.16 -21.74 14.35
CA GLY A 365 -20.40 -22.88 13.84
C GLY A 365 -19.88 -22.67 12.41
N ASN A 366 -19.84 -21.43 11.92
CA ASN A 366 -19.45 -21.09 10.56
C ASN A 366 -17.94 -20.75 10.50
N ALA A 367 -17.24 -21.33 9.53
CA ALA A 367 -15.82 -21.07 9.31
C ALA A 367 -15.52 -19.59 9.03
N GLN A 368 -16.38 -18.86 8.31
CA GLN A 368 -16.18 -17.44 8.03
C GLN A 368 -16.28 -16.59 9.29
N ASP A 369 -17.30 -16.81 10.12
CA ASP A 369 -17.45 -16.06 11.38
C ASP A 369 -16.28 -16.34 12.33
N ALA A 370 -15.77 -17.58 12.34
CA ALA A 370 -14.59 -17.93 13.11
C ALA A 370 -13.34 -17.16 12.64
N LEU A 371 -13.15 -17.05 11.32
CA LEU A 371 -12.06 -16.24 10.73
C LEU A 371 -12.20 -14.75 11.11
N ASP A 372 -13.41 -14.19 11.03
CA ASP A 372 -13.66 -12.78 11.35
C ASP A 372 -13.46 -12.48 12.84
N ASN A 373 -13.90 -13.38 13.73
CA ASN A 373 -13.68 -13.26 15.16
C ASN A 373 -12.19 -13.38 15.53
N ILE A 374 -11.42 -14.26 14.87
CA ILE A 374 -9.96 -14.31 15.05
C ILE A 374 -9.32 -12.99 14.63
N VAL A 375 -9.74 -12.40 13.50
CA VAL A 375 -9.24 -11.09 13.04
C VAL A 375 -9.58 -9.98 14.03
N ALA A 376 -10.77 -10.01 14.65
CA ALA A 376 -11.15 -9.05 15.69
C ALA A 376 -10.21 -9.14 16.91
N ARG A 377 -9.98 -10.35 17.44
CA ARG A 377 -9.04 -10.56 18.56
C ARG A 377 -7.61 -10.15 18.21
N GLN A 378 -7.16 -10.38 16.98
CA GLN A 378 -5.85 -9.89 16.54
C GLN A 378 -5.73 -8.36 16.57
N LYS A 379 -6.82 -7.63 16.28
CA LYS A 379 -6.85 -6.16 16.38
C LYS A 379 -6.79 -5.70 17.84
N GLU A 380 -7.46 -6.41 18.74
CA GLU A 380 -7.41 -6.14 20.19
C GLU A 380 -5.99 -6.33 20.74
N ILE A 381 -5.36 -7.48 20.47
CA ILE A 381 -3.95 -7.74 20.82
C ILE A 381 -3.03 -6.64 20.26
N ALA A 382 -3.25 -6.20 19.02
CA ALA A 382 -2.44 -5.15 18.41
C ALA A 382 -2.60 -3.79 19.13
N ALA A 383 -3.81 -3.47 19.60
CA ALA A 383 -4.08 -2.26 20.37
C ALA A 383 -3.43 -2.33 21.76
N GLU A 384 -3.58 -3.45 22.48
CA GLU A 384 -2.96 -3.68 23.79
C GLU A 384 -1.43 -3.63 23.70
N LYS A 385 -0.84 -4.34 22.74
CA LYS A 385 0.61 -4.31 22.47
C LYS A 385 1.11 -2.90 22.13
N LYS A 386 0.27 -2.08 21.47
CA LYS A 386 0.60 -0.68 21.21
C LYS A 386 0.59 0.14 22.50
N ALA A 387 -0.36 -0.08 23.41
CA ALA A 387 -0.40 0.57 24.72
C ALA A 387 0.87 0.28 25.53
N VAL A 388 1.27 -0.99 25.64
CA VAL A 388 2.52 -1.41 26.31
C VAL A 388 3.74 -0.70 25.70
N ARG A 389 3.81 -0.60 24.37
CA ARG A 389 4.91 0.09 23.68
C ARG A 389 4.91 1.61 23.90
N GLU A 390 3.74 2.25 23.99
CA GLU A 390 3.68 3.68 24.31
C GLU A 390 4.14 3.92 25.75
N ASN A 391 3.82 3.05 26.73
CA ASN A 391 4.36 3.19 28.09
C ASN A 391 5.89 3.09 28.10
N LEU A 392 6.48 2.08 27.45
CA LEU A 392 7.94 1.95 27.32
C LEU A 392 8.58 3.18 26.67
N LYS A 393 7.88 3.83 25.73
CA LYS A 393 8.37 5.03 25.06
C LYS A 393 8.27 6.27 25.96
N THR A 394 7.20 6.38 26.75
CA THR A 394 7.03 7.44 27.76
C THR A 394 8.14 7.38 28.79
N TYR A 395 8.43 6.20 29.32
CA TYR A 395 9.48 5.99 30.33
C TYR A 395 10.87 5.74 29.74
N GLN A 396 11.06 6.00 28.44
CA GLN A 396 12.34 5.78 27.76
C GLN A 396 13.53 6.50 28.41
N PRO A 397 13.43 7.72 28.98
CA PRO A 397 14.52 8.34 29.73
C PRO A 397 14.97 7.50 30.93
N ILE A 398 14.02 7.02 31.73
CA ILE A 398 14.26 6.14 32.89
C ILE A 398 14.89 4.82 32.44
N ILE A 399 14.35 4.21 31.38
CA ILE A 399 14.87 2.94 30.83
C ILE A 399 16.29 3.11 30.29
N ARG A 400 16.63 4.24 29.66
CA ARG A 400 18.00 4.51 29.20
C ARG A 400 18.96 4.64 30.37
N LEU A 401 18.57 5.35 31.43
CA LEU A 401 19.38 5.50 32.64
C LEU A 401 19.61 4.14 33.30
N TYR A 402 18.57 3.31 33.45
CA TYR A 402 18.71 1.93 33.94
C TYR A 402 19.64 1.09 33.06
N LYS A 403 19.54 1.19 31.73
CA LYS A 403 20.46 0.48 30.82
C LYS A 403 21.91 0.94 30.98
N GLU A 404 22.15 2.20 31.36
CA GLU A 404 23.46 2.71 31.69
C GLU A 404 23.97 2.14 33.02
N ILE A 405 23.14 2.18 34.07
CA ILE A 405 23.41 1.55 35.38
C ILE A 405 23.79 0.07 35.21
N LYS A 406 23.04 -0.67 34.39
CA LYS A 406 23.26 -2.10 34.13
C LYS A 406 24.65 -2.42 33.56
N LYS A 407 25.30 -1.48 32.85
CA LYS A 407 26.67 -1.68 32.32
C LYS A 407 27.71 -1.76 33.44
N TYR A 408 27.49 -1.04 34.52
CA TYR A 408 28.41 -0.98 35.66
C TYR A 408 28.03 -1.95 36.79
N ALA A 409 26.76 -2.38 36.84
CA ALA A 409 26.21 -3.23 37.92
C ALA A 409 27.07 -4.47 38.25
N ARG A 410 27.52 -5.22 37.25
CA ARG A 410 28.35 -6.43 37.48
C ARG A 410 29.72 -6.10 38.09
N LYS A 411 30.36 -5.01 37.63
CA LYS A 411 31.67 -4.58 38.14
C LYS A 411 31.54 -3.99 39.56
N ALA A 412 30.49 -3.21 39.79
CA ALA A 412 30.15 -2.68 41.11
C ALA A 412 29.93 -3.80 42.13
N TYR A 413 29.19 -4.86 41.75
CA TYR A 413 28.99 -6.04 42.58
C TYR A 413 30.31 -6.75 42.94
N LEU A 414 31.23 -6.92 41.98
CA LEU A 414 32.53 -7.55 42.22
C LEU A 414 33.43 -6.71 43.15
N TYR A 415 33.37 -5.38 43.04
CA TYR A 415 34.05 -4.50 43.99
C TYR A 415 33.49 -4.68 45.40
N GLU A 416 32.17 -4.60 45.56
CA GLU A 416 31.49 -4.60 46.86
C GLU A 416 31.55 -5.95 47.59
N PHE A 417 31.37 -7.06 46.87
CA PHE A 417 31.23 -8.39 47.47
C PHE A 417 32.44 -9.31 47.26
N ALA A 418 33.34 -9.00 46.33
CA ALA A 418 34.49 -9.84 45.99
C ALA A 418 35.84 -9.12 46.12
N ALA A 419 35.89 -7.97 46.81
CA ALA A 419 37.10 -7.19 47.12
C ALA A 419 38.00 -6.90 45.90
N CYS A 420 37.39 -6.72 44.73
CA CYS A 420 38.09 -6.43 43.48
C CYS A 420 38.30 -4.91 43.33
N ASP A 421 39.32 -4.34 43.98
CA ASP A 421 39.58 -2.90 44.06
C ASP A 421 39.77 -2.20 42.69
N GLU A 422 40.18 -2.94 41.67
CA GLU A 422 40.32 -2.45 40.29
C GLU A 422 39.00 -1.87 39.72
N TYR A 423 37.86 -2.27 40.28
CA TYR A 423 36.54 -1.81 39.86
C TYR A 423 35.98 -0.61 40.64
N LEU A 424 36.77 0.03 41.52
CA LEU A 424 36.34 1.20 42.30
C LEU A 424 35.73 2.31 41.43
N SER A 425 36.35 2.62 40.28
CA SER A 425 35.83 3.62 39.34
C SER A 425 34.45 3.27 38.79
N SER A 426 34.22 1.99 38.48
CA SER A 426 32.93 1.50 38.00
C SER A 426 31.87 1.49 39.11
N TYR A 427 32.27 1.24 40.36
CA TYR A 427 31.40 1.33 41.52
C TYR A 427 30.96 2.78 41.80
N MET A 428 31.88 3.75 41.74
CA MET A 428 31.55 5.17 41.90
C MET A 428 30.55 5.65 40.85
N GLU A 429 30.75 5.30 39.58
CA GLU A 429 29.81 5.65 38.51
C GLU A 429 28.46 4.94 38.67
N TYR A 430 28.46 3.66 39.08
CA TYR A 430 27.23 2.95 39.41
C TYR A 430 26.43 3.68 40.51
N LYS A 431 27.08 4.03 41.63
CA LYS A 431 26.43 4.73 42.74
C LYS A 431 25.86 6.08 42.31
N LYS A 432 26.65 6.86 41.56
CA LYS A 432 26.22 8.17 41.02
C LYS A 432 24.99 8.05 40.11
N LEU A 433 24.94 7.02 39.25
CA LEU A 433 23.80 6.81 38.36
C LEU A 433 22.56 6.33 39.14
N CYS A 434 22.73 5.51 40.19
CA CYS A 434 21.65 5.13 41.09
C CYS A 434 21.07 6.35 41.82
N GLU A 435 21.92 7.19 42.40
CA GLU A 435 21.51 8.45 43.05
C GLU A 435 20.80 9.38 42.06
N ARG A 436 21.28 9.44 40.81
CA ARG A 436 20.65 10.20 39.73
C ARG A 436 19.23 9.70 39.42
N LEU A 437 19.04 8.38 39.35
CA LEU A 437 17.72 7.77 39.11
C LEU A 437 16.75 8.05 40.27
N GLU A 438 17.23 7.92 41.51
CA GLU A 438 16.44 8.13 42.71
C GLU A 438 16.07 9.61 42.90
N ASN A 439 17.02 10.53 42.77
CA ASN A 439 16.76 11.96 42.92
C ASN A 439 15.94 12.54 41.76
N GLY A 440 16.21 12.12 40.53
CA GLY A 440 15.54 12.64 39.33
C GLY A 440 14.10 12.13 39.19
N TYR A 441 13.87 10.85 39.46
CA TYR A 441 12.60 10.17 39.16
C TYR A 441 11.94 9.51 40.38
N GLY A 442 12.58 9.48 41.55
CA GLY A 442 12.04 8.78 42.72
C GLY A 442 11.93 7.26 42.52
N LYS A 443 12.80 6.68 41.68
CA LYS A 443 12.74 5.26 41.30
C LYS A 443 13.95 4.48 41.79
N SER A 444 13.71 3.26 42.23
CA SER A 444 14.78 2.31 42.53
C SER A 444 15.18 1.49 41.30
N VAL A 445 16.41 0.98 41.29
CA VAL A 445 16.89 0.09 40.21
C VAL A 445 16.02 -1.16 40.10
N LEU A 446 15.55 -1.70 41.23
CA LEU A 446 14.69 -2.88 41.28
C LEU A 446 13.30 -2.61 40.68
N GLU A 447 12.68 -1.48 41.03
CA GLU A 447 11.37 -1.08 40.48
C GLU A 447 11.42 -0.96 38.95
N VAL A 448 12.45 -0.28 38.43
CA VAL A 448 12.63 -0.10 36.98
C VAL A 448 12.94 -1.43 36.30
N SER A 449 13.75 -2.30 36.91
CA SER A 449 14.04 -3.65 36.38
C SER A 449 12.76 -4.49 36.26
N ALA A 450 11.99 -4.57 37.35
CA ALA A 450 10.74 -5.33 37.39
C ALA A 450 9.71 -4.80 36.38
N TYR A 451 9.63 -3.48 36.23
CA TYR A 451 8.79 -2.84 35.23
C TYR A 451 9.18 -3.22 33.79
N ILE A 452 10.47 -3.14 33.45
CA ILE A 452 10.95 -3.47 32.11
C ILE A 452 10.68 -4.95 31.80
N GLU A 453 11.01 -5.85 32.73
CA GLU A 453 10.78 -7.28 32.57
C GLU A 453 9.30 -7.61 32.37
N ASP A 454 8.42 -7.02 33.19
CA ASP A 454 6.97 -7.18 33.05
C ASP A 454 6.48 -6.72 31.66
N GLN A 455 6.78 -5.49 31.26
CA GLN A 455 6.31 -4.94 29.98
C GLN A 455 6.93 -5.66 28.76
N GLU A 456 8.18 -6.14 28.85
CA GLU A 456 8.79 -6.99 27.82
C GLU A 456 8.10 -8.36 27.73
N ASN A 457 7.74 -8.96 28.88
CA ASN A 457 6.97 -10.20 28.95
C ASN A 457 5.57 -10.04 28.37
N GLN A 458 4.89 -8.91 28.61
CA GLN A 458 3.59 -8.60 27.99
C GLN A 458 3.68 -8.52 26.46
N ILE A 459 4.74 -7.88 25.93
CA ILE A 459 5.00 -7.84 24.48
C ILE A 459 5.24 -9.24 23.91
N LEU A 460 6.00 -10.08 24.64
CA LEU A 460 6.26 -11.46 24.25
C LEU A 460 4.97 -12.28 24.24
N TYR A 461 4.16 -12.17 25.29
CA TYR A 461 2.87 -12.84 25.43
C TYR A 461 1.91 -12.45 24.29
N ALA A 462 1.73 -11.15 24.02
CA ALA A 462 0.96 -10.66 22.88
C ALA A 462 1.45 -11.23 21.54
N THR A 463 2.77 -11.36 21.38
CA THR A 463 3.37 -11.88 20.14
C THR A 463 3.12 -13.38 19.98
N ALA A 464 3.21 -14.14 21.07
CA ALA A 464 2.89 -15.57 21.08
C ALA A 464 1.42 -15.81 20.72
N GLN A 465 0.50 -15.10 21.38
CA GLN A 465 -0.94 -15.18 21.11
C GLN A 465 -1.28 -14.81 19.65
N SER A 466 -0.73 -13.70 19.14
CA SER A 466 -0.95 -13.28 17.75
C SER A 466 -0.45 -14.31 16.74
N LYS A 467 0.68 -14.97 17.02
CA LYS A 467 1.21 -16.05 16.19
C LYS A 467 0.28 -17.27 16.22
N GLU A 468 -0.14 -17.70 17.40
CA GLU A 468 -1.07 -18.82 17.56
C GLU A 468 -2.39 -18.59 16.81
N LEU A 469 -3.02 -17.43 17.01
CA LEU A 469 -4.22 -17.03 16.26
C LEU A 469 -3.99 -17.00 14.75
N SER A 470 -2.81 -16.58 14.29
CA SER A 470 -2.48 -16.57 12.86
C SER A 470 -2.38 -17.99 12.28
N ASP A 471 -1.86 -18.94 13.06
CA ASP A 471 -1.73 -20.33 12.64
C ASP A 471 -3.09 -21.06 12.67
N GLU A 472 -3.95 -20.73 13.64
CA GLU A 472 -5.34 -21.18 13.69
C GLU A 472 -6.17 -20.60 12.54
N TYR A 473 -6.04 -19.30 12.26
CA TYR A 473 -6.66 -18.64 11.11
C TYR A 473 -6.30 -19.35 9.81
N LYS A 474 -5.01 -19.62 9.57
CA LYS A 474 -4.55 -20.34 8.37
C LYS A 474 -5.11 -21.76 8.31
N THR A 475 -5.26 -22.42 9.46
CA THR A 475 -5.82 -23.77 9.54
C THR A 475 -7.29 -23.79 9.11
N ILE A 476 -8.10 -22.88 9.66
CA ILE A 476 -9.51 -22.71 9.27
C ILE A 476 -9.63 -22.25 7.81
N LEU A 477 -8.79 -21.32 7.36
CA LEU A 477 -8.81 -20.83 5.98
C LEU A 477 -8.51 -21.96 4.97
N ARG A 478 -7.46 -22.75 5.21
CA ARG A 478 -7.13 -23.91 4.36
C ARG A 478 -8.27 -24.91 4.33
N PHE A 479 -8.91 -25.14 5.47
CA PHE A 479 -10.08 -26.01 5.55
C PHE A 479 -11.23 -25.46 4.72
N LYS A 480 -11.60 -24.19 4.89
CA LYS A 480 -12.64 -23.52 4.11
C LYS A 480 -12.35 -23.57 2.60
N GLU A 481 -11.11 -23.31 2.18
CA GLU A 481 -10.69 -23.38 0.79
C GLU A 481 -10.73 -24.82 0.24
N ASN A 482 -10.41 -25.81 1.06
CA ASN A 482 -10.46 -27.22 0.66
C ASN A 482 -11.89 -27.77 0.65
N GLU A 483 -12.76 -27.37 1.57
CA GLU A 483 -14.21 -27.64 1.51
C GLU A 483 -14.82 -26.99 0.27
N LEU A 484 -14.42 -25.76 -0.06
CA LEU A 484 -14.79 -25.12 -1.32
C LEU A 484 -14.28 -25.91 -2.53
N LYS A 485 -13.08 -26.49 -2.49
CA LYS A 485 -12.56 -27.36 -3.57
C LYS A 485 -13.27 -28.71 -3.66
N GLN A 486 -13.72 -29.29 -2.56
CA GLN A 486 -14.56 -30.50 -2.56
C GLN A 486 -16.01 -30.20 -2.97
N GLY A 487 -16.49 -28.96 -2.74
CA GLY A 487 -17.81 -28.46 -3.14
C GLY A 487 -17.88 -27.85 -4.54
N ILE A 488 -16.73 -27.53 -5.16
CA ILE A 488 -16.66 -27.23 -6.60
C ILE A 488 -16.64 -28.59 -7.29
N SER A 489 -17.77 -28.97 -7.90
CA SER A 489 -17.87 -30.13 -8.81
C SER A 489 -16.62 -30.17 -9.69
N GLU A 490 -15.76 -31.18 -9.50
CA GLU A 490 -14.63 -31.43 -10.39
C GLU A 490 -15.18 -31.53 -11.81
N TYR A 491 -14.90 -30.52 -12.64
CA TYR A 491 -15.22 -30.61 -14.06
C TYR A 491 -14.48 -31.81 -14.61
N THR A 492 -15.25 -32.82 -14.98
CA THR A 492 -14.70 -34.08 -15.44
C THR A 492 -14.53 -34.02 -16.95
N SER A 493 -13.44 -34.56 -17.48
CA SER A 493 -13.31 -34.70 -18.94
C SER A 493 -14.43 -35.60 -19.46
N LEU A 494 -14.89 -35.42 -20.72
CA LEU A 494 -15.92 -36.29 -21.28
C LEU A 494 -15.55 -37.79 -21.18
N TYR A 495 -14.27 -38.12 -21.35
CA TYR A 495 -13.76 -39.49 -21.20
C TYR A 495 -13.91 -40.05 -19.80
N ASP A 496 -13.53 -39.26 -18.79
CA ASP A 496 -13.65 -39.65 -17.39
C ASP A 496 -15.10 -39.74 -16.95
N ALA A 497 -15.96 -38.84 -17.45
CA ALA A 497 -17.39 -38.81 -17.18
C ALA A 497 -18.09 -40.05 -17.79
N ILE A 498 -17.75 -40.41 -19.04
CA ILE A 498 -18.19 -41.66 -19.66
C ILE A 498 -17.70 -42.86 -18.85
N GLY A 499 -16.46 -42.85 -18.36
CA GLY A 499 -15.94 -43.86 -17.43
C GLY A 499 -15.68 -45.24 -18.06
N PHE A 500 -15.85 -45.40 -19.38
CA PHE A 500 -15.69 -46.66 -20.10
C PHE A 500 -14.31 -47.28 -19.92
N SER A 501 -13.24 -46.48 -19.98
CA SER A 501 -11.88 -46.98 -19.78
C SER A 501 -11.66 -47.53 -18.37
N LYS A 502 -12.27 -46.93 -17.34
CA LYS A 502 -12.16 -47.38 -15.94
C LYS A 502 -12.93 -48.69 -15.75
N ALA A 503 -14.15 -48.77 -16.28
CA ALA A 503 -14.97 -49.99 -16.25
C ALA A 503 -14.24 -51.17 -16.92
N ARG A 504 -13.68 -50.96 -18.12
CA ARG A 504 -12.92 -51.99 -18.83
C ARG A 504 -11.65 -52.44 -18.10
N THR A 505 -10.91 -51.51 -17.50
CA THR A 505 -9.72 -51.85 -16.69
C THR A 505 -10.10 -52.70 -15.47
N ARG A 506 -11.19 -52.36 -14.77
CA ARG A 506 -11.73 -53.15 -13.66
C ARG A 506 -12.17 -54.54 -14.11
N ALA A 507 -12.86 -54.64 -15.25
CA ALA A 507 -13.25 -55.93 -15.81
C ALA A 507 -12.03 -56.81 -16.16
N MET A 508 -11.00 -56.23 -16.79
CA MET A 508 -9.80 -56.96 -17.22
C MET A 508 -8.86 -57.35 -16.07
N GLN A 509 -8.63 -56.46 -15.11
CA GLN A 509 -7.64 -56.66 -14.03
C GLN A 509 -8.24 -57.28 -12.77
N MET A 510 -9.52 -57.01 -12.50
CA MET A 510 -10.18 -57.37 -11.24
C MET A 510 -11.37 -58.33 -11.43
N GLY A 511 -11.82 -58.57 -12.67
CA GLY A 511 -12.99 -59.41 -12.95
C GLY A 511 -14.31 -58.81 -12.43
N VAL A 512 -14.33 -57.50 -12.16
CA VAL A 512 -15.51 -56.77 -11.68
C VAL A 512 -16.20 -56.16 -12.89
N PHE A 513 -17.47 -56.54 -13.09
CA PHE A 513 -18.30 -56.07 -14.19
C PHE A 513 -19.35 -55.10 -13.68
N GLU A 514 -19.57 -54.00 -14.40
CA GLU A 514 -20.41 -52.90 -13.97
C GLU A 514 -21.49 -52.62 -15.00
N SER A 515 -22.76 -52.65 -14.58
CA SER A 515 -23.88 -52.16 -15.37
C SER A 515 -24.27 -50.79 -14.84
N CYS A 516 -24.08 -49.73 -15.63
CA CYS A 516 -24.47 -48.38 -15.22
C CYS A 516 -25.12 -47.58 -16.36
N ILE A 517 -26.09 -46.76 -15.99
CA ILE A 517 -26.70 -45.75 -16.85
C ILE A 517 -26.46 -44.42 -16.17
N LYS A 518 -25.96 -43.44 -16.92
CA LYS A 518 -25.73 -42.08 -16.43
C LYS A 518 -25.96 -41.06 -17.53
N PHE A 519 -26.24 -39.84 -17.11
CA PHE A 519 -26.46 -38.70 -17.97
C PHE A 519 -25.33 -37.69 -17.77
N ILE A 520 -24.85 -37.10 -18.86
CA ILE A 520 -23.70 -36.19 -18.84
C ILE A 520 -24.11 -34.91 -19.56
N ALA A 521 -23.97 -33.77 -18.88
CA ALA A 521 -24.11 -32.44 -19.48
C ALA A 521 -22.83 -31.65 -19.25
N ALA A 522 -22.61 -30.55 -19.98
CA ALA A 522 -21.40 -29.74 -19.80
C ALA A 522 -21.69 -28.24 -19.83
N ASP A 523 -20.85 -27.47 -19.12
CA ASP A 523 -20.91 -26.00 -19.16
C ASP A 523 -20.70 -25.49 -20.59
N GLY A 524 -21.59 -24.60 -21.03
CA GLY A 524 -21.48 -23.96 -22.36
C GLY A 524 -21.73 -24.87 -23.55
N ALA A 525 -22.16 -26.12 -23.33
CA ALA A 525 -22.56 -27.04 -24.39
C ALA A 525 -23.76 -26.50 -25.18
N ASP A 526 -23.86 -26.87 -26.45
CA ASP A 526 -24.89 -26.38 -27.37
C ASP A 526 -26.25 -27.07 -27.18
N GLY A 527 -26.77 -26.99 -25.96
CA GLY A 527 -28.13 -27.43 -25.63
C GLY A 527 -28.32 -28.94 -25.71
N ALA A 528 -27.23 -29.70 -25.58
CA ALA A 528 -27.22 -31.16 -25.68
C ALA A 528 -26.73 -31.82 -24.37
N TYR A 529 -27.24 -33.02 -24.09
CA TYR A 529 -26.74 -33.90 -23.04
C TYR A 529 -26.57 -35.32 -23.58
N ILE A 530 -25.79 -36.13 -22.89
CA ILE A 530 -25.42 -37.48 -23.30
C ILE A 530 -25.96 -38.49 -22.30
N ARG A 531 -26.52 -39.60 -22.79
CA ARG A 531 -26.74 -40.81 -22.00
C ARG A 531 -25.62 -41.80 -22.29
N VAL A 532 -25.02 -42.34 -21.23
CA VAL A 532 -24.04 -43.41 -21.31
C VAL A 532 -24.61 -44.65 -20.64
N VAL A 533 -24.57 -45.76 -21.38
CA VAL A 533 -24.94 -47.08 -20.87
C VAL A 533 -23.73 -47.98 -20.98
N ILE A 534 -23.23 -48.46 -19.84
CA ILE A 534 -22.17 -49.47 -19.78
C ILE A 534 -22.81 -50.78 -19.33
N THR A 535 -22.54 -51.85 -20.08
CA THR A 535 -23.03 -53.19 -19.78
C THR A 535 -21.98 -54.24 -20.08
N PRO A 536 -21.94 -55.36 -19.33
CA PRO A 536 -21.05 -56.47 -19.62
C PRO A 536 -21.34 -57.07 -21.01
N ASP A 537 -20.29 -57.43 -21.75
CA ASP A 537 -20.39 -58.05 -23.07
C ASP A 537 -19.30 -59.12 -23.27
N ILE A 538 -19.39 -59.91 -24.34
CA ILE A 538 -18.41 -60.94 -24.69
C ILE A 538 -17.91 -60.67 -26.12
N ILE A 539 -16.62 -60.37 -26.25
CA ILE A 539 -15.95 -60.16 -27.54
C ILE A 539 -14.83 -61.19 -27.65
N ASP A 540 -14.80 -61.97 -28.75
CA ASP A 540 -13.82 -63.03 -29.00
C ASP A 540 -13.66 -64.04 -27.84
N GLY A 541 -14.77 -64.38 -27.18
CA GLY A 541 -14.81 -65.31 -26.05
C GLY A 541 -14.27 -64.75 -24.72
N LYS A 542 -13.87 -63.48 -24.68
CA LYS A 542 -13.41 -62.79 -23.46
C LYS A 542 -14.51 -61.87 -22.93
N ARG A 543 -14.81 -62.00 -21.63
CA ARG A 543 -15.73 -61.08 -20.95
C ARG A 543 -15.12 -59.68 -20.89
N THR A 544 -15.87 -58.69 -21.32
CA THR A 544 -15.47 -57.29 -21.38
C THR A 544 -16.67 -56.39 -21.07
N GLU A 545 -16.49 -55.09 -21.23
CA GLU A 545 -17.54 -54.09 -21.06
C GLU A 545 -17.85 -53.44 -22.40
N LYS A 546 -19.12 -53.13 -22.64
CA LYS A 546 -19.62 -52.37 -23.79
C LYS A 546 -20.22 -51.06 -23.30
N ALA A 547 -19.76 -49.94 -23.85
CA ALA A 547 -20.41 -48.64 -23.75
C ALA A 547 -21.26 -48.32 -24.99
N VAL A 548 -22.44 -47.77 -24.74
CA VAL A 548 -23.31 -47.08 -25.71
C VAL A 548 -23.47 -45.63 -25.25
N VAL A 549 -23.21 -44.69 -26.16
CA VAL A 549 -23.24 -43.25 -25.91
C VAL A 549 -24.26 -42.63 -26.85
N THR A 550 -25.38 -42.14 -26.30
CA THR A 550 -26.47 -41.51 -27.05
C THR A 550 -26.51 -40.02 -26.75
N VAL A 551 -26.51 -39.15 -27.75
CA VAL A 551 -26.63 -37.69 -27.61
C VAL A 551 -28.09 -37.28 -27.80
N PHE A 552 -28.59 -36.43 -26.92
CA PHE A 552 -29.94 -35.88 -26.95
C PHE A 552 -29.89 -34.36 -27.04
N ASP A 553 -30.86 -33.78 -27.75
CA ASP A 553 -31.13 -32.34 -27.70
C ASP A 553 -31.97 -31.95 -26.48
N ARG A 554 -32.18 -30.64 -26.30
CA ARG A 554 -33.02 -30.06 -25.24
C ARG A 554 -34.47 -30.56 -25.20
N SER A 555 -35.00 -31.05 -26.31
CA SER A 555 -36.36 -31.58 -26.39
C SER A 555 -36.41 -33.08 -26.08
N GLY A 556 -35.26 -33.68 -25.77
CA GLY A 556 -35.13 -35.10 -25.53
C GLY A 556 -35.12 -35.93 -26.80
N LYS A 557 -34.95 -35.31 -27.97
CA LYS A 557 -34.84 -35.99 -29.26
C LYS A 557 -33.40 -36.49 -29.43
N GLN A 558 -33.26 -37.74 -29.85
CA GLN A 558 -31.97 -38.35 -30.12
C GLN A 558 -31.33 -37.73 -31.36
N LEU A 559 -30.07 -37.29 -31.22
CA LEU A 559 -29.27 -36.69 -32.29
C LEU A 559 -28.30 -37.71 -32.91
N SER A 560 -27.58 -38.46 -32.07
CA SER A 560 -26.60 -39.45 -32.51
C SER A 560 -26.41 -40.56 -31.48
N GLU A 561 -25.95 -41.73 -31.91
CA GLU A 561 -25.60 -42.84 -31.01
C GLU A 561 -24.33 -43.55 -31.51
N ILE A 562 -23.43 -43.84 -30.58
CA ILE A 562 -22.18 -44.56 -30.85
C ILE A 562 -22.08 -45.73 -29.88
N SER A 563 -21.66 -46.89 -30.39
CA SER A 563 -21.41 -48.08 -29.58
C SER A 563 -19.99 -48.58 -29.74
N SER A 564 -19.37 -48.98 -28.62
CA SER A 564 -18.04 -49.59 -28.59
C SER A 564 -18.00 -51.06 -29.03
N LYS A 565 -19.15 -51.69 -29.33
CA LYS A 565 -19.22 -53.13 -29.67
C LYS A 565 -18.64 -53.44 -31.04
N ASP A 566 -18.97 -52.62 -32.03
CA ASP A 566 -18.71 -52.92 -33.44
C ASP A 566 -17.52 -52.11 -33.99
N MET A 567 -16.65 -51.60 -33.12
CA MET A 567 -15.51 -50.77 -33.50
C MET A 567 -14.30 -50.95 -32.57
N SER A 568 -13.11 -50.60 -33.05
CA SER A 568 -11.92 -50.62 -32.21
C SER A 568 -11.99 -49.54 -31.12
N ILE A 569 -11.28 -49.74 -30.01
CA ILE A 569 -11.19 -48.73 -28.92
C ILE A 569 -10.66 -47.40 -29.44
N LYS A 570 -9.72 -47.47 -30.39
CA LYS A 570 -9.11 -46.28 -30.99
C LYS A 570 -10.14 -45.49 -31.78
N ASP A 571 -10.98 -46.19 -32.54
CA ASP A 571 -12.06 -45.58 -33.32
C ASP A 571 -13.17 -45.06 -32.40
N PHE A 572 -13.55 -45.81 -31.36
CA PHE A 572 -14.52 -45.35 -30.35
C PHE A 572 -14.06 -44.07 -29.67
N ASN A 573 -12.80 -44.01 -29.20
CA ASN A 573 -12.24 -42.79 -28.60
C ASN A 573 -12.16 -41.63 -29.62
N ARG A 574 -11.89 -41.91 -30.89
CA ARG A 574 -11.95 -40.88 -31.94
C ARG A 574 -13.37 -40.30 -32.05
N SER A 575 -14.40 -41.14 -32.09
CA SER A 575 -15.79 -40.68 -32.15
C SER A 575 -16.23 -39.93 -30.88
N ILE A 576 -15.72 -40.29 -29.69
CA ILE A 576 -15.92 -39.48 -28.47
C ILE A 576 -15.23 -38.11 -28.57
N SER A 577 -14.06 -38.02 -29.22
CA SER A 577 -13.40 -36.73 -29.47
C SER A 577 -14.20 -35.85 -30.43
N GLU A 578 -14.78 -36.45 -31.46
CA GLU A 578 -15.61 -35.75 -32.44
C GLU A 578 -16.87 -35.19 -31.76
N LEU A 579 -17.59 -36.01 -30.97
CA LEU A 579 -18.73 -35.53 -30.17
C LEU A 579 -18.34 -34.41 -29.20
N LYS A 580 -17.17 -34.52 -28.57
CA LYS A 580 -16.65 -33.50 -27.65
C LYS A 580 -16.50 -32.15 -28.36
N ALA A 581 -15.96 -32.16 -29.58
CA ALA A 581 -15.75 -30.96 -30.36
C ALA A 581 -17.06 -30.39 -30.92
N GLU A 582 -17.93 -31.26 -31.44
CA GLU A 582 -19.21 -30.89 -32.07
C GLU A 582 -20.19 -30.25 -31.09
N TYR A 583 -20.31 -30.81 -29.87
CA TYR A 583 -21.31 -30.35 -28.88
C TYR A 583 -20.71 -29.51 -27.73
N GLY A 584 -19.41 -29.22 -27.79
CA GLY A 584 -18.76 -28.35 -26.80
C GLY A 584 -18.59 -28.98 -25.40
N LEU A 585 -18.42 -30.30 -25.30
CA LEU A 585 -18.46 -31.05 -24.04
C LEU A 585 -17.11 -31.04 -23.29
N TYR A 586 -16.64 -29.85 -22.92
CA TYR A 586 -15.31 -29.68 -22.31
C TYR A 586 -15.30 -29.78 -20.78
N LYS A 587 -16.40 -29.41 -20.13
CA LYS A 587 -16.54 -29.32 -18.67
C LYS A 587 -17.76 -30.13 -18.21
N CYS A 588 -17.60 -31.45 -18.11
CA CYS A 588 -18.74 -32.34 -17.95
C CYS A 588 -19.12 -32.56 -16.47
N HIS A 589 -20.43 -32.67 -16.24
CA HIS A 589 -21.09 -33.09 -15.01
C HIS A 589 -21.84 -34.40 -15.28
N SER A 590 -21.77 -35.34 -14.35
CA SER A 590 -22.49 -36.62 -14.43
C SER A 590 -23.68 -36.61 -13.48
N PHE A 591 -24.80 -37.17 -13.93
CA PHE A 591 -26.07 -37.23 -13.22
C PHE A 591 -26.63 -38.65 -13.30
N ASP A 592 -27.28 -39.10 -12.23
CA ASP A 592 -27.90 -40.43 -12.18
C ASP A 592 -29.28 -40.43 -12.85
N LYS A 593 -29.94 -39.26 -12.93
CA LYS A 593 -31.27 -39.10 -13.51
C LYS A 593 -31.25 -38.19 -14.74
N ARG A 594 -32.19 -38.44 -15.65
CA ARG A 594 -32.32 -37.70 -16.91
C ARG A 594 -32.76 -36.25 -16.66
N GLU A 595 -33.73 -36.08 -15.77
CA GLU A 595 -34.36 -34.79 -15.46
C GLU A 595 -33.34 -33.78 -14.90
N ASP A 596 -32.36 -34.27 -14.12
CA ASP A 596 -31.30 -33.45 -13.54
C ASP A 596 -30.36 -32.89 -14.63
N ALA A 597 -30.02 -33.72 -15.62
CA ALA A 597 -29.20 -33.30 -16.76
C ALA A 597 -29.96 -32.32 -17.68
N GLU A 598 -31.26 -32.55 -17.90
CA GLU A 598 -32.12 -31.63 -18.67
C GLU A 598 -32.25 -30.26 -17.99
N SER A 599 -32.52 -30.24 -16.68
CA SER A 599 -32.59 -29.00 -15.90
C SER A 599 -31.25 -28.24 -15.90
N PHE A 600 -30.13 -28.96 -15.88
CA PHE A 600 -28.81 -28.35 -15.98
C PHE A 600 -28.59 -27.66 -17.33
N VAL A 601 -28.94 -28.33 -18.44
CA VAL A 601 -28.84 -27.76 -19.80
C VAL A 601 -29.71 -26.52 -19.96
N GLU A 602 -30.93 -26.53 -19.40
CA GLU A 602 -31.86 -25.39 -19.45
C GLU A 602 -31.28 -24.16 -18.73
N LYS A 603 -30.75 -24.33 -17.51
CA LYS A 603 -30.12 -23.25 -16.73
C LYS A 603 -28.93 -22.63 -17.46
N GLN A 604 -28.08 -23.46 -18.09
CA GLN A 604 -26.92 -22.97 -18.83
C GLN A 604 -27.32 -22.09 -20.03
N GLN A 605 -28.42 -22.43 -20.71
CA GLN A 605 -28.92 -21.63 -21.83
C GLN A 605 -29.54 -20.31 -21.36
N GLU A 606 -30.26 -20.30 -20.24
CA GLU A 606 -30.75 -19.05 -19.64
C GLU A 606 -29.62 -18.09 -19.26
N GLU A 607 -28.54 -18.62 -18.69
CA GLU A 607 -27.35 -17.83 -18.36
C GLU A 607 -26.62 -17.32 -19.60
N LYS A 608 -26.51 -18.14 -20.65
CA LYS A 608 -25.97 -17.73 -21.96
C LYS A 608 -26.82 -16.62 -22.58
N ALA A 609 -28.15 -16.74 -22.55
CA ALA A 609 -29.08 -15.71 -23.03
C ALA A 609 -28.99 -14.40 -22.22
N LYS A 610 -28.85 -14.49 -20.88
CA LYS A 610 -28.64 -13.31 -20.01
C LYS A 610 -27.31 -12.62 -20.29
N LYS A 611 -26.24 -13.36 -20.56
CA LYS A 611 -24.92 -12.81 -20.92
C LYS A 611 -24.94 -12.12 -22.28
N VAL A 612 -25.58 -12.71 -23.29
CA VAL A 612 -25.74 -12.09 -24.62
C VAL A 612 -26.55 -10.79 -24.52
N ARG A 613 -27.64 -10.78 -23.73
CA ARG A 613 -28.43 -9.55 -23.50
C ARG A 613 -27.63 -8.42 -22.83
N ARG A 614 -26.69 -8.75 -21.93
CA ARG A 614 -25.80 -7.77 -21.29
C ARG A 614 -24.73 -7.23 -22.23
N GLN A 615 -24.23 -8.04 -23.17
CA GLN A 615 -23.22 -7.61 -24.16
C GLN A 615 -23.80 -6.78 -25.31
N VAL A 616 -25.12 -6.79 -25.53
CA VAL A 616 -25.78 -5.95 -26.55
C VAL A 616 -26.26 -4.62 -25.95
N SER A 617 -26.26 -4.49 -24.62
CA SER A 617 -26.61 -3.26 -23.90
C SER A 617 -25.42 -2.38 -23.48
N ASP A 618 -24.20 -2.88 -23.65
CA ASP A 618 -22.93 -2.15 -23.55
C ASP A 618 -22.39 -1.87 -24.96
#